data_AF-A0A511X430-F1
#
_entry.id   AF-A0A511X430-F1
#
_cell.length_a   1.000
_cell.length_b   1.000
_cell.length_c   1.000
_cell.angle_alpha   90.00
_cell.angle_beta   90.00
_cell.angle_gamma   90.00
#
_symmetry.space_group_name_H-M   'P 1'
#
loop_
_entity.id
_entity.type
_entity.pdbx_description
1 polymer ?
#
loop_
_entity_poly.entity_id
_entity_poly.type
_entity_poly.pdbx_seq_one_letter_code
_entity_poly.pdbx_strand_id
1 'polypeptide(L)'
;MPIKRDTLRENVRNAFYKAGLSTNGRGAHGFRHLYARNRFKHLLKERQIGSEGYDMLQRIIENKDIGRAANYGVHQAKHDLFRQVEEVVNLIHAEMGHGAGRWDLAKVYLRGES
;
A
#
# COMPACT_ATOMS: atom_id res chain seq x y z
N MET A 1 29.63 -6.23 21.08
CA MET A 1 29.76 -6.50 19.64
C MET A 1 28.51 -6.00 18.93
N PRO A 2 28.60 -5.17 17.89
CA PRO A 2 27.43 -4.80 17.10
C PRO A 2 26.91 -6.00 16.31
N ILE A 3 25.59 -6.18 16.30
CA ILE A 3 24.94 -7.24 15.50
C ILE A 3 25.11 -6.90 14.02
N LYS A 4 25.58 -7.85 13.22
CA LYS A 4 25.70 -7.67 11.77
C LYS A 4 24.30 -7.51 11.16
N ARG A 5 24.14 -6.55 10.25
CA ARG A 5 22.89 -6.27 9.54
C ARG A 5 22.28 -7.53 8.91
N ASP A 6 23.10 -8.39 8.35
CA ASP A 6 22.64 -9.62 7.69
C ASP A 6 22.04 -10.62 8.67
N THR A 7 22.64 -10.76 9.86
CA THR A 7 22.09 -11.57 10.95
C THR A 7 20.70 -11.07 11.37
N LEU A 8 20.50 -9.75 11.43
CA LEU A 8 19.18 -9.19 11.72
C LEU A 8 18.18 -9.49 10.59
N ARG A 9 18.62 -9.32 9.34
CA ARG A 9 17.79 -9.52 8.15
C ARG A 9 17.34 -10.97 7.98
N GLU A 10 18.22 -11.92 8.25
CA GLU A 10 17.96 -13.35 8.17
C GLU A 10 16.99 -13.81 9.27
N ASN A 11 17.19 -13.35 10.51
CA ASN A 11 16.26 -13.66 11.61
C ASN A 11 14.86 -13.11 11.36
N VAL A 12 14.75 -11.89 10.84
CA VAL A 12 13.47 -11.30 10.44
C VAL A 12 12.82 -12.09 9.30
N ARG A 13 13.58 -12.52 8.30
CA ARG A 13 13.09 -13.38 7.22
C ARG A 13 12.54 -14.71 7.75
N ASN A 14 13.27 -15.34 8.66
CA ASN A 14 12.90 -16.61 9.27
C ASN A 14 11.64 -16.48 10.15
N ALA A 15 11.50 -15.36 10.87
CA ALA A 15 10.29 -15.06 11.64
C ALA A 15 9.05 -14.94 10.72
N PHE A 16 9.17 -14.23 9.59
CA PHE A 16 8.06 -14.13 8.63
C PHE A 16 7.71 -15.47 7.99
N TYR A 17 8.71 -16.27 7.61
CA TYR A 17 8.48 -17.62 7.08
C TYR A 17 7.73 -18.50 8.09
N LYS A 18 8.15 -18.52 9.35
CA LYS A 18 7.47 -19.26 10.43
C LYS A 18 6.04 -18.78 10.69
N ALA A 19 5.76 -17.49 10.46
CA ALA A 19 4.42 -16.91 10.58
C ALA A 19 3.54 -17.15 9.33
N GLY A 20 4.02 -17.87 8.31
CA GLY A 20 3.29 -18.09 7.05
C GLY A 20 3.21 -16.83 6.16
N LEU A 21 4.02 -15.81 6.43
CA LEU A 21 4.03 -14.55 5.70
C LEU A 21 5.08 -14.60 4.59
N SER A 22 4.64 -14.76 3.34
CA SER A 22 5.55 -14.65 2.19
C SER A 22 5.98 -13.19 1.97
N THR A 23 7.28 -12.93 2.07
CA THR A 23 7.88 -11.61 1.82
C THR A 23 8.64 -11.55 0.49
N ASN A 24 8.50 -12.57 -0.37
CA ASN A 24 9.26 -12.75 -1.62
C ASN A 24 10.78 -12.53 -1.46
N GLY A 25 11.34 -12.96 -0.32
CA GLY A 25 12.77 -12.81 -0.01
C GLY A 25 13.22 -11.40 0.37
N ARG A 26 12.32 -10.41 0.46
CA ARG A 26 12.66 -9.00 0.75
C ARG A 26 12.68 -8.66 2.25
N GLY A 27 12.48 -9.64 3.14
CA GLY A 27 12.55 -9.45 4.59
C GLY A 27 11.56 -8.38 5.09
N ALA A 28 12.03 -7.47 5.96
CA ALA A 28 11.21 -6.38 6.52
C ALA A 28 10.56 -5.48 5.45
N HIS A 29 11.23 -5.27 4.31
CA HIS A 29 10.66 -4.49 3.21
C HIS A 29 9.47 -5.24 2.58
N GLY A 30 9.63 -6.54 2.31
CA GLY A 30 8.54 -7.40 1.81
C GLY A 30 7.37 -7.50 2.78
N PHE A 31 7.64 -7.52 4.08
CA PHE A 31 6.59 -7.46 5.10
C PHE A 31 5.82 -6.14 5.07
N ARG A 32 6.52 -4.99 4.93
CA ARG A 32 5.86 -3.68 4.81
C ARG A 32 4.90 -3.65 3.62
N HIS A 33 5.30 -4.21 2.48
CA HIS A 33 4.44 -4.37 1.30
C HIS A 33 3.22 -5.23 1.59
N LEU A 34 3.43 -6.41 2.17
CA LEU A 34 2.37 -7.35 2.49
C LEU A 34 1.36 -6.76 3.48
N TYR A 35 1.86 -6.09 4.53
CA TYR A 35 1.04 -5.36 5.50
C TYR A 35 0.16 -4.33 4.79
N ALA A 36 0.76 -3.44 4.00
CA ALA A 36 0.03 -2.37 3.36
C ALA A 36 -1.04 -2.90 2.39
N ARG A 37 -0.74 -3.96 1.62
CA ARG A 37 -1.71 -4.61 0.71
C ARG A 37 -2.89 -5.22 1.47
N ASN A 38 -2.61 -6.00 2.52
CA ASN A 38 -3.65 -6.64 3.32
C ASN A 38 -4.50 -5.61 4.06
N ARG A 39 -3.85 -4.58 4.62
CA ARG A 39 -4.51 -3.49 5.33
C ARG A 39 -5.41 -2.68 4.39
N PHE A 40 -4.92 -2.36 3.19
CA PHE A 40 -5.73 -1.71 2.15
C PHE A 40 -6.97 -2.53 1.79
N LYS A 41 -6.79 -3.82 1.49
CA LYS A 41 -7.91 -4.73 1.17
C LYS A 41 -8.96 -4.77 2.29
N HIS A 42 -8.50 -4.84 3.53
CA HIS A 42 -9.36 -4.89 4.70
C HIS A 42 -10.16 -3.58 4.87
N LEU A 43 -9.50 -2.43 4.79
CA LEU A 43 -10.14 -1.12 4.95
C LEU A 43 -11.14 -0.83 3.82
N LEU A 44 -10.86 -1.23 2.58
CA LEU A 44 -11.82 -1.13 1.48
C LEU A 44 -13.06 -2.01 1.73
N LYS A 45 -12.88 -3.21 2.28
CA LYS A 45 -13.99 -4.11 2.64
C LYS A 45 -14.84 -3.52 3.76
N GLU A 46 -14.23 -2.97 4.81
CA GLU A 46 -14.96 -2.32 5.91
C GLU A 46 -15.79 -1.13 5.42
N ARG A 47 -15.26 -0.35 4.48
CA ARG A 47 -15.96 0.78 3.84
C ARG A 47 -16.93 0.36 2.72
N GLN A 48 -17.06 -0.93 2.44
CA GLN A 48 -17.94 -1.47 1.39
C GLN A 48 -17.63 -0.98 -0.03
N ILE A 49 -16.38 -0.57 -0.28
CA ILE A 49 -15.89 -0.06 -1.58
C ILE A 49 -14.80 -0.96 -2.17
N GLY A 50 -14.92 -2.28 -1.99
CA GLY A 50 -13.90 -3.27 -2.34
C GLY A 50 -13.35 -3.14 -3.77
N SER A 51 -14.13 -3.53 -4.78
CA SER A 51 -13.71 -3.48 -6.18
C SER A 51 -13.52 -2.04 -6.67
N GLU A 52 -14.50 -1.17 -6.41
CA GLU A 52 -14.48 0.22 -6.87
C GLU A 52 -13.29 1.02 -6.32
N GLY A 53 -12.89 0.74 -5.07
CA GLY A 53 -11.74 1.36 -4.43
C GLY A 53 -10.42 0.92 -5.05
N TYR A 54 -10.30 -0.35 -5.47
CA TYR A 54 -9.14 -0.83 -6.24
C TYR A 54 -9.06 -0.17 -7.62
N ASP A 55 -10.19 -0.08 -8.33
CA ASP A 55 -10.23 0.58 -9.64
C ASP A 55 -9.86 2.06 -9.55
N MET A 56 -10.37 2.75 -8.51
CA MET A 56 -10.02 4.14 -8.23
C MET A 56 -8.53 4.28 -7.90
N LEU A 57 -7.96 3.41 -7.06
CA LEU A 57 -6.53 3.41 -6.77
C LEU A 57 -5.68 3.23 -8.03
N GLN A 58 -6.06 2.26 -8.89
CA GLN A 58 -5.35 1.98 -10.13
C GLN A 58 -5.35 3.22 -11.04
N ARG A 59 -6.50 3.87 -11.18
CA ARG A 59 -6.64 5.13 -11.93
C ARG A 59 -5.81 6.27 -11.35
N ILE A 60 -5.75 6.39 -10.02
CA ILE A 60 -4.91 7.39 -9.34
C ILE A 60 -3.43 7.15 -9.69
N ILE A 61 -2.97 5.89 -9.60
CA ILE A 61 -1.59 5.52 -9.92
C ILE A 61 -1.28 5.82 -11.38
N GLU A 62 -2.16 5.46 -12.32
CA GLU A 62 -1.99 5.74 -13.75
C GLU A 62 -1.91 7.23 -14.03
N ASN A 63 -2.79 8.04 -13.43
CA ASN A 63 -2.74 9.49 -13.52
C ASN A 63 -1.38 10.05 -13.05
N LYS A 64 -0.87 9.56 -11.91
CA LYS A 64 0.42 9.97 -11.37
C LYS A 64 1.58 9.53 -12.24
N ASP A 65 1.51 8.35 -12.85
CA ASP A 65 2.54 7.81 -13.75
C ASP A 65 2.76 8.68 -14.98
N ILE A 66 1.70 9.31 -15.48
CA ILE A 66 1.76 10.24 -16.63
C ILE A 66 1.86 11.72 -16.22
N GLY A 67 2.17 12.00 -14.95
CA GLY A 67 2.36 13.36 -14.45
C GLY A 67 1.09 14.18 -14.22
N ARG A 68 -0.09 13.57 -14.27
CA ARG A 68 -1.38 14.25 -14.00
C ARG A 68 -1.69 14.30 -12.51
N ALA A 69 -2.69 15.12 -12.16
CA ALA A 69 -3.27 15.13 -10.82
C ALA A 69 -3.96 13.79 -10.50
N ALA A 70 -3.91 13.35 -9.23
CA ALA A 70 -4.48 12.07 -8.80
C ALA A 70 -5.97 11.93 -9.14
N ASN A 71 -6.74 13.00 -8.97
CA ASN A 71 -8.17 13.09 -9.25
C ASN A 71 -8.51 13.44 -10.70
N TYR A 72 -7.54 13.43 -11.62
CA TYR A 72 -7.78 13.80 -13.01
C TYR A 72 -8.84 12.91 -13.67
N GLY A 73 -9.87 13.54 -14.23
CA GLY A 73 -11.01 12.88 -14.89
C GLY A 73 -11.99 12.19 -13.93
N VAL A 74 -11.86 12.38 -12.61
CA VAL A 74 -12.86 11.88 -11.65
C VAL A 74 -14.09 12.77 -11.68
N HIS A 75 -15.21 12.22 -12.17
CA HIS A 75 -16.51 12.91 -12.16
C HIS A 75 -17.01 13.15 -10.74
N GLN A 76 -17.86 14.17 -10.57
CA GLN A 76 -18.38 14.58 -9.27
C GLN A 76 -19.04 13.42 -8.49
N ALA A 77 -19.78 12.55 -9.17
CA ALA A 77 -20.40 11.36 -8.58
C ALA A 77 -19.39 10.36 -7.97
N LYS A 78 -18.10 10.45 -8.31
CA LYS A 78 -17.02 9.60 -7.78
C LYS A 78 -16.05 10.34 -6.84
N HIS A 79 -16.33 11.60 -6.48
CA HIS A 79 -15.48 12.37 -5.55
C HIS A 79 -15.44 11.73 -4.17
N ASP A 80 -16.57 11.19 -3.70
CA ASP A 80 -16.62 10.50 -2.41
C ASP A 80 -15.80 9.22 -2.41
N LEU A 81 -15.85 8.45 -3.51
CA LEU A 81 -15.01 7.26 -3.67
C LEU A 81 -13.52 7.62 -3.70
N PHE A 82 -13.14 8.66 -4.45
CA PHE A 82 -11.76 9.16 -4.48
C PHE A 82 -11.27 9.53 -3.09
N ARG A 83 -12.05 10.33 -2.35
CA ARG A 83 -11.71 10.77 -0.99
C ARG A 83 -11.59 9.59 -0.04
N GLN A 84 -12.49 8.62 -0.10
CA GLN A 84 -12.39 7.42 0.73
C GLN A 84 -11.11 6.62 0.46
N VAL A 85 -10.71 6.48 -0.81
CA VAL A 85 -9.46 5.79 -1.17
C VAL A 85 -8.25 6.59 -0.68
N GLU A 86 -8.26 7.91 -0.82
CA GLU A 86 -7.21 8.78 -0.30
C GLU A 86 -7.05 8.69 1.22
N GLU A 87 -8.16 8.69 1.96
CA GLU A 87 -8.16 8.49 3.41
C GLU A 87 -7.57 7.14 3.81
N VAL A 88 -7.94 6.06 3.11
CA VAL A 88 -7.41 4.72 3.36
C VAL A 88 -5.90 4.68 3.12
N VAL A 89 -5.42 5.25 2.02
CA VAL A 89 -3.99 5.30 1.70
C VAL A 89 -3.23 6.15 2.72
N ASN A 90 -3.79 7.28 3.15
CA ASN A 90 -3.18 8.13 4.16
C ASN A 90 -3.14 7.46 5.54
N LEU A 91 -4.17 6.70 5.92
CA LEU A 91 -4.15 5.92 7.16
C LEU A 91 -3.01 4.91 7.14
N ILE A 92 -2.87 4.15 6.05
CA ILE A 92 -1.78 3.17 5.89
C ILE A 92 -0.42 3.87 5.90
N HIS A 93 -0.28 5.04 5.27
CA HIS A 93 0.96 5.80 5.34
C HIS A 93 1.27 6.27 6.76
N ALA A 94 0.27 6.70 7.54
CA ALA A 94 0.46 7.07 8.94
C ALA A 94 0.91 5.87 9.78
N GLU A 95 0.27 4.70 9.61
CA GLU A 95 0.64 3.44 10.27
C GLU A 95 2.09 3.02 9.94
N MET A 96 2.59 3.37 8.75
CA MET A 96 3.96 3.06 8.31
C MET A 96 4.99 4.20 8.52
N GLY A 97 4.56 5.37 9.01
CA GLY A 97 5.43 6.54 9.21
C GLY A 97 5.85 7.25 7.92
N HIS A 98 5.03 7.23 6.86
CA HIS A 98 5.33 7.82 5.55
C HIS A 98 4.69 9.21 5.31
N GLY A 99 3.80 9.70 6.18
CA GLY A 99 3.10 10.99 6.03
C GLY A 99 1.77 10.88 5.26
N ALA A 100 1.32 11.94 4.57
CA ALA A 100 0.07 11.96 3.80
C ALA A 100 0.29 12.40 2.34
N GLY A 101 -0.59 12.01 1.43
CA GLY A 101 -0.56 12.40 0.01
C GLY A 101 0.57 11.79 -0.83
N ARG A 102 1.23 10.75 -0.31
CA ARG A 102 2.41 10.10 -0.91
C ARG A 102 2.05 9.02 -1.93
N TRP A 103 1.37 9.41 -3.00
CA TRP A 103 0.95 8.50 -4.07
C TRP A 103 2.12 7.77 -4.75
N ASP A 104 3.30 8.41 -4.75
CA ASP A 104 4.57 7.84 -5.19
C ASP A 104 4.95 6.59 -4.38
N LEU A 105 4.73 6.63 -3.06
CA LEU A 105 4.98 5.49 -2.19
C LEU A 105 3.86 4.45 -2.31
N ALA A 106 2.60 4.89 -2.38
CA ALA A 106 1.45 4.00 -2.55
C ALA A 106 1.61 3.09 -3.79
N LYS A 107 2.11 3.64 -4.90
CA LYS A 107 2.44 2.88 -6.11
C LYS A 107 3.44 1.74 -5.84
N VAL A 108 4.42 1.96 -4.98
CA VAL A 108 5.50 0.99 -4.73
C VAL A 108 4.99 -0.26 -4.01
N TYR A 109 3.95 -0.14 -3.18
CA TYR A 109 3.47 -1.25 -2.37
C TYR A 109 2.04 -1.71 -2.66
N LEU A 110 1.16 -0.86 -3.19
CA LEU A 110 -0.23 -1.23 -3.54
C LEU A 110 -0.43 -1.57 -5.01
N ARG A 111 0.52 -1.25 -5.89
CA ARG A 111 0.50 -1.80 -7.26
C ARG A 111 0.71 -3.31 -7.11
N GLY A 112 -0.40 -4.05 -7.17
CA GLY A 112 -0.37 -5.50 -7.25
C GLY A 112 0.41 -5.86 -8.51
N GLU A 113 1.36 -6.79 -8.38
CA GLU A 113 1.74 -7.60 -9.53
C GLU A 113 0.46 -8.40 -9.85
N SER A 114 -0.17 -8.03 -10.95
CA SER A 114 -1.32 -8.70 -11.57
C SER A 114 -1.02 -10.16 -11.85
#